data_AF-A0A6A4HEJ0-F1
#
_entry.id   AF-A0A6A4HEJ0-F1
#
_cell.length_a   1.000
_cell.length_b   1.000
_cell.length_c   1.000
_cell.angle_alpha   90.00
_cell.angle_beta   90.00
_cell.angle_gamma   90.00
#
_symmetry.space_group_name_H-M   'P 1'
#
loop_
_entity.id
_entity.type
_entity.pdbx_description
1 polymer ?
#
loop_
_entity_poly.entity_id
_entity_poly.type
_entity_poly.pdbx_seq_one_letter_code
_entity_poly.pdbx_strand_id
1 'polypeptide(L)'
;MLTQTPQVNAAQVNDILTLIQQLAQNQTSFQNAISTIVGNTNTSKGVGKPQNYDGKQSDDAHCFLAAFELWAQGIPSFSDEEKLIKSAISFLEGEAAIWATPISENISQVKAGTQGVTLLYPAWSNFKDAFKARFETTDAAMDSKEALKLTLMRTYETAFMSIWLIVSKMGWSTQQMTLTLQDLIEEAICIDNRQVTWALEKG
;
A
#
# COMPACT_ATOMS: atom_id res chain seq x y z
N MET A 1 67.48 4.20 -25.73
CA MET A 1 66.10 4.30 -25.19
C MET A 1 65.19 3.62 -26.19
N LEU A 2 64.74 2.39 -25.93
CA LEU A 2 63.80 1.66 -26.81
C LEU A 2 62.49 1.50 -26.05
N THR A 3 61.44 2.11 -26.60
CA THR A 3 60.08 2.15 -26.08
C THR A 3 59.41 0.77 -26.28
N GLN A 4 59.04 0.11 -25.17
CA GLN A 4 58.17 -1.06 -25.21
C GLN A 4 56.74 -0.62 -25.56
N THR A 5 56.25 -1.11 -26.70
CA THR A 5 54.84 -1.02 -27.07
C THR A 5 54.06 -2.08 -26.29
N PRO A 6 52.89 -1.76 -25.70
CA PRO A 6 52.08 -2.75 -25.00
C PRO A 6 51.49 -3.74 -26.00
N GLN A 7 51.95 -5.00 -25.95
CA GLN A 7 51.36 -6.12 -26.66
C GLN A 7 50.05 -6.52 -25.97
N VAL A 8 48.92 -6.14 -26.55
CA VAL A 8 47.61 -6.70 -26.19
C VAL A 8 47.61 -8.17 -26.59
N ASN A 9 47.47 -9.07 -25.61
CA ASN A 9 47.51 -10.50 -25.88
C ASN A 9 46.16 -10.97 -26.47
N ALA A 10 46.19 -12.01 -27.32
CA ALA A 10 44.99 -12.49 -28.01
C ALA A 10 43.87 -12.98 -27.06
N ALA A 11 44.24 -13.41 -25.85
CA ALA A 11 43.30 -13.82 -24.81
C ALA A 11 42.46 -12.65 -24.29
N GLN A 12 43.08 -11.50 -24.02
CA GLN A 12 42.39 -10.27 -23.60
C GLN A 12 41.40 -9.77 -24.67
N VAL A 13 41.75 -9.90 -25.95
CA VAL A 13 40.83 -9.52 -27.05
C VAL A 13 39.61 -10.44 -27.06
N ASN A 14 39.78 -11.73 -26.79
CA ASN A 14 38.68 -12.69 -26.76
C ASN A 14 37.76 -12.48 -25.53
N ASP A 15 38.33 -12.12 -24.39
CA ASP A 15 37.56 -11.74 -23.19
C ASP A 15 36.74 -10.46 -23.43
N ILE A 16 37.35 -9.45 -24.07
CA ILE A 16 36.65 -8.21 -24.42
C ILE A 16 35.52 -8.50 -25.42
N LEU A 17 35.75 -9.35 -26.42
CA LEU A 17 34.70 -9.75 -27.36
C LEU A 17 33.55 -10.47 -26.65
N THR A 18 33.85 -11.35 -25.70
CA THR A 18 32.86 -12.07 -24.91
C THR A 18 32.01 -11.11 -24.07
N LEU A 19 32.64 -10.10 -23.44
CA LEU A 19 31.94 -9.07 -22.67
C LEU A 19 31.04 -8.18 -23.54
N ILE A 20 31.50 -7.80 -24.73
CA ILE A 20 30.68 -7.04 -25.69
C ILE A 20 29.46 -7.86 -26.12
N GLN A 21 29.64 -9.16 -26.32
CA GLN A 21 28.57 -10.05 -26.74
C GLN A 21 27.54 -10.28 -25.63
N GLN A 22 27.99 -10.41 -24.38
CA GLN A 22 27.10 -10.45 -23.20
C GLN A 22 26.34 -9.13 -23.02
N LEU A 23 26.99 -7.98 -23.21
CA LEU A 23 26.31 -6.69 -23.13
C LEU A 23 25.22 -6.55 -24.20
N ALA A 24 25.49 -6.99 -25.44
CA ALA A 24 24.50 -6.99 -26.52
C ALA A 24 23.29 -7.91 -26.21
N GLN A 25 23.55 -9.08 -25.61
CA GLN A 25 22.50 -10.00 -25.16
C GLN A 25 21.68 -9.41 -24.01
N ASN A 26 22.33 -8.75 -23.05
CA ASN A 26 21.65 -8.09 -21.93
C ASN A 26 20.81 -6.91 -22.41
N GLN A 27 21.29 -6.11 -23.37
CA GLN A 27 20.51 -5.05 -23.99
C GLN A 27 19.28 -5.62 -24.71
N THR A 28 19.44 -6.70 -25.47
CA THR A 28 18.32 -7.34 -26.18
C THR A 28 17.30 -7.93 -25.19
N SER A 29 17.77 -8.55 -24.11
CA SER A 29 16.91 -9.12 -23.07
C SER A 29 16.16 -8.02 -22.31
N PHE A 30 16.82 -6.89 -22.03
CA PHE A 30 16.19 -5.72 -21.44
C PHE A 30 15.14 -5.10 -22.37
N GLN A 31 15.44 -4.97 -23.66
CA GLN A 31 14.47 -4.49 -24.66
C GLN A 31 13.28 -5.45 -24.80
N ASN A 32 13.49 -6.76 -24.73
CA ASN A 32 12.42 -7.75 -24.76
C ASN A 32 11.57 -7.72 -23.47
N ALA A 33 12.20 -7.53 -22.31
CA ALA A 33 11.49 -7.36 -21.04
C ALA A 33 10.67 -6.07 -21.05
N ILE A 34 11.25 -4.95 -21.52
CA ILE A 34 10.52 -3.70 -21.75
C ILE A 34 9.38 -3.92 -22.74
N SER A 35 9.62 -4.58 -23.89
CA SER A 35 8.59 -4.83 -24.90
C SER A 35 7.48 -5.76 -24.39
N THR A 36 7.77 -6.65 -23.44
CA THR A 36 6.77 -7.51 -22.78
C THR A 36 5.96 -6.72 -21.75
N ILE A 37 6.60 -5.87 -20.95
CA ILE A 37 5.93 -4.95 -20.02
C ILE A 37 5.06 -3.97 -20.82
N VAL A 38 5.65 -3.35 -21.85
CA VAL A 38 5.00 -2.41 -22.76
C VAL A 38 3.89 -3.10 -23.55
N GLY A 39 4.09 -4.34 -24.00
CA GLY A 39 3.11 -5.19 -24.68
C GLY A 39 1.93 -5.59 -23.80
N ASN A 40 2.18 -5.90 -22.52
CA ASN A 40 1.13 -6.07 -21.52
C ASN A 40 0.42 -4.75 -21.16
N THR A 41 1.05 -3.60 -21.39
CA THR A 41 0.41 -2.28 -21.30
C THR A 41 -0.17 -1.78 -22.63
N ASN A 42 0.02 -2.49 -23.73
CA ASN A 42 -0.47 -2.12 -25.06
C ASN A 42 -1.83 -2.74 -25.33
N THR A 43 -2.83 -2.32 -24.56
CA THR A 43 -4.07 -1.95 -25.22
C THR A 43 -3.80 -0.60 -25.88
N SER A 44 -3.48 -0.62 -27.18
CA SER A 44 -3.38 0.58 -28.00
C SER A 44 -4.65 1.42 -27.89
N LYS A 45 -4.63 2.49 -27.09
CA LYS A 45 -5.58 3.61 -27.06
C LYS A 45 -4.91 4.69 -26.20
N GLY A 46 -4.96 5.95 -26.62
CA GLY A 46 -4.41 7.07 -25.83
C GLY A 46 -4.82 6.94 -24.37
N VAL A 47 -3.90 7.30 -23.45
CA VAL A 47 -3.96 7.07 -21.99
C VAL A 47 -5.37 6.65 -21.56
N GLY A 48 -5.55 5.35 -21.35
CA GLY A 48 -6.87 4.77 -21.08
C GLY A 48 -7.54 5.50 -19.92
N LYS A 49 -8.86 5.68 -20.04
CA LYS A 49 -9.68 6.25 -18.96
C LYS A 49 -9.37 5.49 -17.64
N PRO A 50 -9.18 6.18 -16.50
CA PRO A 50 -8.83 5.56 -15.23
C PRO A 50 -9.85 4.49 -14.84
N GLN A 51 -9.39 3.44 -14.19
CA GLN A 51 -10.28 2.45 -13.60
C GLN A 51 -11.01 3.06 -12.40
N ASN A 52 -12.24 2.64 -12.17
CA ASN A 52 -13.00 3.07 -11.00
C ASN A 52 -12.38 2.49 -9.72
N TYR A 53 -12.39 3.28 -8.64
CA TYR A 53 -11.81 2.91 -7.36
C TYR A 53 -12.91 2.73 -6.30
N ASP A 54 -12.94 1.56 -5.65
CA ASP A 54 -14.03 1.18 -4.73
C ASP A 54 -13.78 1.51 -3.25
N GLY A 55 -12.58 2.00 -2.91
CA GLY A 55 -12.20 2.38 -1.56
C GLY A 55 -11.62 1.27 -0.68
N LYS A 56 -11.31 0.07 -1.22
CA LYS A 56 -10.93 -1.09 -0.39
C LYS A 56 -9.43 -1.27 -0.16
N GLN A 57 -8.61 -1.19 -1.20
CA GLN A 57 -7.16 -1.45 -1.11
C GLN A 57 -6.36 -0.16 -1.26
N SER A 58 -5.27 -0.01 -0.48
CA SER A 58 -4.41 1.18 -0.55
C SER A 58 -3.53 1.18 -1.80
N ASP A 59 -2.98 0.02 -2.18
CA ASP A 59 -2.17 -0.08 -3.40
C ASP A 59 -2.96 0.35 -4.64
N ASP A 60 -4.25 -0.01 -4.70
CA ASP A 60 -5.18 0.43 -5.74
C ASP A 60 -5.48 1.94 -5.67
N ALA A 61 -5.46 2.54 -4.47
CA ALA A 61 -5.66 3.98 -4.27
C ALA A 61 -4.52 4.80 -4.89
N HIS A 62 -3.28 4.35 -4.68
CA HIS A 62 -2.10 4.97 -5.27
C HIS A 62 -2.11 4.81 -6.80
N CYS A 63 -2.44 3.61 -7.30
CA CYS A 63 -2.56 3.34 -8.73
C CYS A 63 -3.65 4.18 -9.38
N PHE A 64 -4.80 4.35 -8.71
CA PHE A 64 -5.88 5.21 -9.17
C PHE A 64 -5.44 6.65 -9.33
N LEU A 65 -4.80 7.26 -8.32
CA LEU A 65 -4.35 8.65 -8.40
C LEU A 65 -3.36 8.87 -9.54
N ALA A 66 -2.38 7.98 -9.67
CA ALA A 66 -1.38 8.08 -10.73
C ALA A 66 -2.02 7.95 -12.13
N ALA A 67 -2.92 6.97 -12.30
CA ALA A 67 -3.64 6.77 -13.56
C ALA A 67 -4.55 7.96 -13.89
N PHE A 68 -5.24 8.51 -12.89
CA PHE A 68 -6.10 9.68 -13.04
C PHE A 68 -5.31 10.92 -13.45
N GLU A 69 -4.21 11.22 -12.78
CA GLU A 69 -3.37 12.38 -13.12
C GLU A 69 -2.80 12.27 -14.54
N LEU A 70 -2.32 11.09 -14.93
CA LEU A 70 -1.80 10.86 -16.28
C LEU A 70 -2.89 11.04 -17.35
N TRP A 71 -4.10 10.56 -17.08
CA TRP A 71 -5.26 10.75 -17.97
C TRP A 71 -5.70 12.21 -18.04
N ALA A 72 -5.74 12.89 -16.89
CA ALA A 72 -6.16 14.28 -16.78
C ALA A 72 -5.22 15.25 -17.51
N GLN A 73 -3.91 14.96 -17.56
CA GLN A 73 -2.93 15.76 -18.32
C GLN A 73 -3.27 15.86 -19.81
N GLY A 74 -3.96 14.87 -20.37
CA GLY A 74 -4.40 14.88 -21.76
C GLY A 74 -5.64 15.74 -22.04
N ILE A 75 -6.25 16.35 -21.01
CA ILE A 75 -7.56 17.02 -21.09
C ILE A 75 -7.41 18.52 -20.82
N PRO A 76 -7.50 19.39 -21.84
CA PRO A 76 -7.30 20.84 -21.68
C PRO A 76 -8.33 21.54 -20.78
N SER A 77 -9.49 20.93 -20.55
CA SER A 77 -10.59 21.51 -19.76
C SER A 77 -10.41 21.40 -18.25
N PHE A 78 -9.34 20.74 -17.78
CA PHE A 78 -9.00 20.57 -16.37
C PHE A 78 -8.06 21.64 -15.80
N SER A 79 -7.96 22.79 -16.46
CA SER A 79 -7.36 24.00 -15.85
C SER A 79 -8.18 24.54 -14.66
N ASP A 80 -9.41 24.07 -14.50
CA ASP A 80 -10.30 24.38 -13.40
C ASP A 80 -10.22 23.27 -12.33
N GLU A 81 -9.64 23.60 -11.18
CA GLU A 81 -9.45 22.71 -10.02
C GLU A 81 -10.76 22.01 -9.61
N GLU A 82 -11.88 22.73 -9.65
CA GLU A 82 -13.18 22.17 -9.28
C GLU A 82 -13.62 21.07 -10.26
N LYS A 83 -13.43 21.30 -11.56
CA LYS A 83 -13.74 20.30 -12.59
C LYS A 83 -12.85 19.09 -12.49
N LEU A 84 -11.56 19.29 -12.17
CA LEU A 84 -10.61 18.20 -11.97
C LEU A 84 -11.05 17.33 -10.78
N ILE A 85 -11.39 17.95 -9.64
CA ILE A 85 -11.88 17.24 -8.44
C ILE A 85 -13.20 16.52 -8.73
N LYS A 86 -14.18 17.18 -9.37
CA LYS A 86 -15.45 16.52 -9.74
C LYS A 86 -15.23 15.35 -10.68
N SER A 87 -14.30 15.49 -11.63
CA SER A 87 -13.96 14.40 -12.52
C SER A 87 -13.37 13.23 -11.75
N ALA A 88 -12.45 13.45 -10.81
CA ALA A 88 -11.88 12.40 -9.98
C ALA A 88 -12.97 11.67 -9.17
N ILE A 89 -13.88 12.43 -8.54
CA ILE A 89 -15.00 11.88 -7.78
C ILE A 89 -15.90 10.99 -8.64
N SER A 90 -16.07 11.30 -9.93
CA SER A 90 -16.91 10.48 -10.84
C SER A 90 -16.37 9.08 -11.12
N PHE A 91 -15.12 8.81 -10.77
CA PHE A 91 -14.49 7.49 -10.86
C PHE A 91 -14.53 6.72 -9.54
N LEU A 92 -15.02 7.33 -8.46
CA LEU A 92 -15.10 6.68 -7.16
C LEU A 92 -16.40 5.87 -7.08
N GLU A 93 -16.30 4.67 -6.55
CA GLU A 93 -17.40 3.73 -6.30
C GLU A 93 -17.32 3.20 -4.87
N GLY A 94 -18.33 2.45 -4.42
CA GLY A 94 -18.31 1.77 -3.12
C GLY A 94 -18.05 2.69 -1.93
N GLU A 95 -17.09 2.31 -1.09
CA GLU A 95 -16.66 3.09 0.09
C GLU A 95 -16.08 4.45 -0.31
N ALA A 96 -15.38 4.52 -1.44
CA ALA A 96 -14.82 5.77 -1.94
C ALA A 96 -15.90 6.76 -2.38
N ALA A 97 -16.98 6.27 -3.00
CA ALA A 97 -18.13 7.11 -3.36
C ALA A 97 -18.87 7.65 -2.12
N ILE A 98 -19.03 6.82 -1.08
CA ILE A 98 -19.65 7.24 0.19
C ILE A 98 -18.83 8.37 0.82
N TRP A 99 -17.51 8.20 0.88
CA TRP A 99 -16.61 9.25 1.37
C TRP A 99 -16.68 10.54 0.52
N ALA A 100 -16.83 10.41 -0.80
CA ALA A 100 -16.86 11.54 -1.72
C ALA A 100 -18.20 12.29 -1.80
N THR A 101 -19.28 11.70 -1.30
CA THR A 101 -20.62 12.29 -1.31
C THR A 101 -20.68 13.71 -0.73
N PRO A 102 -20.24 13.98 0.52
CA PRO A 102 -20.27 15.34 1.07
C PRO A 102 -19.40 16.33 0.30
N ILE A 103 -18.35 15.87 -0.37
CA ILE A 103 -17.49 16.70 -1.23
C ILE A 103 -18.26 17.13 -2.48
N SER A 104 -18.95 16.18 -3.13
CA SER A 104 -19.75 16.44 -4.33
C SER A 104 -20.93 17.39 -4.05
N GLU A 105 -21.55 17.26 -2.87
CA GLU A 105 -22.62 18.14 -2.40
C GLU A 105 -22.10 19.56 -2.16
N ASN A 106 -20.96 19.70 -1.47
CA ASN A 106 -20.31 20.98 -1.24
C ASN A 106 -20.02 21.70 -2.57
N ILE A 107 -19.44 21.02 -3.55
CA ILE A 107 -19.17 21.60 -4.87
C ILE A 107 -20.48 22.05 -5.55
N SER A 108 -21.55 21.28 -5.42
CA SER A 108 -22.86 21.63 -6.00
C SER A 108 -23.50 22.84 -5.31
N GLN A 109 -23.35 22.97 -3.99
CA GLN A 109 -23.83 24.13 -3.22
C GLN A 109 -23.08 25.42 -3.60
N VAL A 110 -21.75 25.34 -3.78
CA VAL A 110 -20.94 26.48 -4.24
C VAL A 110 -21.36 26.89 -5.64
N LYS A 111 -21.55 25.93 -6.57
CA LYS A 111 -22.06 26.19 -7.93
C LYS A 111 -23.44 26.84 -7.94
N ALA A 112 -24.31 26.48 -7.00
CA ALA A 112 -25.64 27.05 -6.85
C ALA A 112 -25.65 28.47 -6.24
N GLY A 113 -24.48 29.00 -5.85
CA GLY A 113 -24.38 30.32 -5.24
C GLY A 113 -24.87 30.37 -3.79
N THR A 114 -24.81 29.24 -3.08
CA THR A 114 -25.25 29.16 -1.68
C THR A 114 -24.42 30.09 -0.81
N GLN A 115 -25.08 31.00 -0.11
CA GLN A 115 -24.42 32.07 0.64
C GLN A 115 -23.67 31.50 1.85
N GLY A 116 -22.39 31.86 1.98
CA GLY A 116 -21.53 31.42 3.10
C GLY A 116 -20.91 30.02 2.93
N VAL A 117 -21.12 29.34 1.81
CA VAL A 117 -20.49 28.04 1.53
C VAL A 117 -19.22 28.24 0.69
N THR A 118 -18.10 27.70 1.16
CA THR A 118 -16.82 27.68 0.42
C THR A 118 -16.49 26.26 -0.03
N LEU A 119 -15.63 26.14 -1.05
CA LEU A 119 -15.13 24.84 -1.49
C LEU A 119 -14.34 24.17 -0.35
N LEU A 120 -14.71 22.94 -0.06
CA LEU A 120 -14.07 22.11 0.97
C LEU A 120 -12.62 21.78 0.58
N TYR A 121 -12.38 21.58 -0.71
CA TYR A 121 -11.04 21.48 -1.30
C TYR A 121 -10.89 22.53 -2.39
N PRO A 122 -10.22 23.67 -2.11
CA PRO A 122 -10.05 24.74 -3.08
C PRO A 122 -8.99 24.41 -4.16
N ALA A 123 -8.14 23.41 -3.94
CA ALA A 123 -7.13 22.96 -4.90
C ALA A 123 -7.05 21.43 -4.94
N TRP A 124 -6.62 20.88 -6.08
CA TRP A 124 -6.39 19.45 -6.28
C TRP A 124 -5.42 18.85 -5.25
N SER A 125 -4.40 19.58 -4.83
CA SER A 125 -3.47 19.13 -3.79
C SER A 125 -4.17 18.83 -2.46
N ASN A 126 -5.09 19.69 -2.02
CA ASN A 126 -5.84 19.47 -0.78
C ASN A 126 -6.73 18.23 -0.86
N PHE A 127 -7.36 18.01 -2.02
CA PHE A 127 -8.15 16.80 -2.26
C PHE A 127 -7.26 15.55 -2.20
N LYS A 128 -6.08 15.57 -2.85
CA LYS A 128 -5.14 14.45 -2.81
C LYS A 128 -4.69 14.12 -1.39
N ASP A 129 -4.31 15.12 -0.61
CA ASP A 129 -3.85 14.88 0.76
C ASP A 129 -4.95 14.20 1.60
N ALA A 130 -6.20 14.66 1.45
CA ALA A 130 -7.34 14.05 2.14
C ALA A 130 -7.65 12.64 1.62
N PHE A 131 -7.55 12.40 0.30
CA PHE A 131 -7.76 11.08 -0.30
C PHE A 131 -6.71 10.08 0.20
N LYS A 132 -5.43 10.47 0.21
CA LYS A 132 -4.33 9.65 0.73
C LYS A 132 -4.50 9.36 2.21
N ALA A 133 -4.85 10.37 3.01
CA ALA A 133 -5.14 10.21 4.43
C ALA A 133 -6.34 9.28 4.71
N ARG A 134 -7.24 9.09 3.74
CA ARG A 134 -8.39 8.19 3.89
C ARG A 134 -8.08 6.77 3.43
N PHE A 135 -7.42 6.63 2.27
CA PHE A 135 -7.32 5.34 1.58
C PHE A 135 -5.92 4.75 1.57
N GLU A 136 -4.86 5.55 1.69
CA GLU A 136 -3.48 5.03 1.78
C GLU A 136 -3.06 4.74 3.23
N THR A 137 -3.41 5.61 4.18
CA THR A 137 -3.02 5.44 5.60
C THR A 137 -3.87 4.43 6.38
N THR A 138 -5.04 4.05 5.86
CA THR A 138 -5.91 3.04 6.49
C THR A 138 -5.31 1.63 6.41
N ASP A 139 -4.50 1.35 5.38
CA ASP A 139 -3.89 0.02 5.20
C ASP A 139 -2.78 -0.23 6.21
N ALA A 140 -1.89 0.73 6.47
CA ALA A 140 -0.86 0.57 7.50
C ALA A 140 -1.43 0.23 8.89
N ALA A 141 -2.56 0.84 9.27
CA ALA A 141 -3.22 0.55 10.55
C ALA A 141 -4.01 -0.78 10.52
N MET A 142 -4.64 -1.11 9.39
CA MET A 142 -5.41 -2.34 9.22
C MET A 142 -4.48 -3.57 9.08
N ASP A 143 -3.42 -3.47 8.28
CA ASP A 143 -2.32 -4.42 8.17
C ASP A 143 -1.62 -4.61 9.49
N SER A 144 -1.31 -3.53 10.23
CA SER A 144 -0.71 -3.68 11.57
C SER A 144 -1.65 -4.45 12.51
N LYS A 145 -2.96 -4.21 12.43
CA LYS A 145 -3.96 -4.91 13.25
C LYS A 145 -4.12 -6.38 12.85
N GLU A 146 -4.17 -6.69 11.56
CA GLU A 146 -4.26 -8.07 11.06
C GLU A 146 -2.94 -8.84 11.28
N ALA A 147 -1.79 -8.19 11.09
CA ALA A 147 -0.48 -8.74 11.43
C ALA A 147 -0.34 -9.01 12.93
N LEU A 148 -0.86 -8.12 13.79
CA LEU A 148 -0.88 -8.31 15.23
C LEU A 148 -1.79 -9.49 15.62
N LYS A 149 -3.00 -9.60 15.02
CA LYS A 149 -3.88 -10.75 15.22
C LYS A 149 -3.22 -12.07 14.79
N LEU A 150 -2.61 -12.12 13.61
CA LEU A 150 -1.92 -13.31 13.09
C LEU A 150 -0.74 -13.70 13.98
N THR A 151 0.03 -12.71 14.45
CA THR A 151 1.17 -12.93 15.35
C THR A 151 0.70 -13.45 16.70
N LEU A 152 -0.34 -12.85 17.28
CA LEU A 152 -0.95 -13.31 18.53
C LEU A 152 -1.49 -14.74 18.37
N MET A 153 -2.26 -15.02 17.32
CA MET A 153 -2.84 -16.35 17.08
C MET A 153 -1.75 -17.43 16.94
N ARG A 154 -0.67 -17.15 16.20
CA ARG A 154 0.48 -18.04 16.05
C ARG A 154 1.23 -18.25 17.38
N THR A 155 1.40 -17.19 18.17
CA THR A 155 1.99 -17.27 19.50
C THR A 155 1.11 -18.08 20.46
N TYR A 156 -0.22 -17.93 20.40
CA TYR A 156 -1.15 -18.73 21.19
C TYR A 156 -1.11 -20.21 20.80
N GLU A 157 -1.07 -20.52 19.50
CA GLU A 157 -1.01 -21.91 19.04
C GLU A 157 0.30 -22.61 19.46
N THR A 158 1.44 -21.91 19.34
CA THR A 158 2.74 -22.45 19.77
C THR A 158 2.86 -22.57 21.29
N ALA A 159 2.38 -21.59 22.05
CA ALA A 159 2.35 -21.63 23.51
C ALA A 159 1.41 -22.75 24.01
N PHE A 160 0.24 -22.88 23.41
CA PHE A 160 -0.74 -23.93 23.74
C PHE A 160 -0.17 -25.32 23.49
N MET A 161 0.46 -25.56 22.34
CA MET A 161 1.09 -26.86 22.04
C MET A 161 2.25 -27.18 22.98
N SER A 162 3.04 -26.18 23.36
CA SER A 162 4.16 -26.35 24.31
C SER A 162 3.66 -26.71 25.71
N ILE A 163 2.65 -25.98 26.21
CA ILE A 163 2.01 -26.26 27.50
C ILE A 163 1.33 -27.62 27.48
N TRP A 164 0.57 -27.92 26.42
CA TRP A 164 -0.09 -29.21 26.26
C TRP A 164 0.89 -30.39 26.29
N LEU A 165 2.06 -30.26 25.65
CA LEU A 165 3.11 -31.28 25.68
C LEU A 165 3.70 -31.47 27.09
N ILE A 166 3.95 -30.37 27.82
CA ILE A 166 4.48 -30.39 29.19
C ILE A 166 3.45 -31.02 30.15
N VAL A 167 2.20 -30.60 30.05
CA VAL A 167 1.08 -31.07 30.89
C VAL A 167 0.74 -32.54 30.62
N SER A 168 0.80 -32.98 29.35
CA SER A 168 0.65 -34.39 28.97
C SER A 168 1.76 -35.27 29.55
N LYS A 169 3.00 -34.77 29.59
CA LYS A 169 4.12 -35.48 30.25
C LYS A 169 3.97 -35.57 31.77
N MET A 170 3.21 -34.66 32.38
CA MET A 170 2.91 -34.67 33.82
C MET A 170 1.66 -35.50 34.18
N GLY A 171 0.96 -36.07 33.19
CA GLY A 171 -0.21 -36.93 33.42
C GLY A 171 -1.47 -36.19 33.88
N TRP A 172 -1.55 -34.88 33.63
CA TRP A 172 -2.69 -34.06 34.04
C TRP A 172 -3.90 -34.31 33.15
N SER A 173 -5.10 -34.21 33.75
CA SER A 173 -6.35 -34.30 33.01
C SER A 173 -6.63 -33.02 32.22
N THR A 174 -7.38 -33.14 31.11
CA THR A 174 -7.83 -32.00 30.30
C THR A 174 -8.53 -30.93 31.15
N GLN A 175 -9.29 -31.34 32.17
CA GLN A 175 -10.05 -30.45 33.04
C GLN A 175 -9.14 -29.60 33.95
N GLN A 176 -8.04 -30.17 34.45
CA GLN A 176 -7.04 -29.43 35.23
C GLN A 176 -6.33 -28.39 34.37
N MET A 177 -6.00 -28.75 33.12
CA MET A 177 -5.35 -27.86 32.16
C MET A 177 -6.22 -26.65 31.80
N THR A 178 -7.52 -26.84 31.60
CA THR A 178 -8.44 -25.73 31.28
C THR A 178 -8.53 -24.72 32.43
N LEU A 179 -8.59 -25.20 33.68
CA LEU A 179 -8.62 -24.32 34.86
C LEU A 179 -7.32 -23.53 35.04
N THR A 180 -6.16 -24.14 34.76
CA THR A 180 -4.86 -23.43 34.87
C THR A 180 -4.70 -22.38 33.80
N LEU A 181 -5.14 -22.67 32.57
CA LEU A 181 -5.10 -21.70 31.47
C LEU A 181 -6.03 -20.52 31.74
N GLN A 182 -7.21 -20.77 32.33
CA GLN A 182 -8.13 -19.70 32.69
C GLN A 182 -7.55 -18.79 33.79
N ASP A 183 -6.93 -19.37 34.82
CA ASP A 183 -6.27 -18.62 35.90
C ASP A 183 -5.11 -17.75 35.38
N LEU A 184 -4.28 -18.30 34.49
CA LEU A 184 -3.18 -17.56 33.86
C LEU A 184 -3.67 -16.40 32.95
N ILE A 185 -4.79 -16.59 32.24
CA ILE A 185 -5.38 -15.54 31.40
C ILE A 185 -5.98 -14.44 32.29
N GLU A 186 -6.69 -14.80 33.35
CA GLU A 186 -7.25 -13.84 34.32
C GLU A 186 -6.14 -13.05 35.03
N GLU A 187 -5.02 -13.70 35.37
CA GLU A 187 -3.84 -13.04 35.94
C GLU A 187 -3.19 -12.06 34.93
N ALA A 188 -3.01 -12.48 33.68
CA ALA A 188 -2.43 -11.62 32.63
C ALA A 188 -3.29 -10.38 32.36
N ILE A 189 -4.62 -10.52 32.30
CA ILE A 189 -5.57 -9.41 32.16
C ILE A 189 -5.50 -8.47 33.37
N CYS A 190 -5.34 -9.02 34.57
CA CYS A 190 -5.21 -8.23 35.80
C CYS A 190 -3.92 -7.40 35.83
N ILE A 191 -2.81 -7.95 35.34
CA ILE A 191 -1.52 -7.26 35.26
C ILE A 191 -1.59 -6.08 34.29
N ASP A 192 -2.16 -6.29 33.11
CA ASP A 192 -2.27 -5.24 32.07
C ASP A 192 -3.12 -4.05 32.55
N ASN A 193 -4.29 -4.32 33.13
CA ASN A 193 -5.15 -3.28 33.72
C ASN A 193 -4.43 -2.49 34.84
N ARG A 194 -3.56 -3.14 35.61
CA ARG A 194 -2.78 -2.48 36.66
C ARG A 194 -1.72 -1.55 36.07
N GLN A 195 -1.03 -1.95 35.01
CA GLN A 195 -0.06 -1.11 34.29
C GLN A 195 -0.72 0.11 33.66
N VAL A 196 -1.89 -0.06 33.04
CA VAL A 196 -2.69 1.04 32.48
C VAL A 196 -3.13 2.03 33.55
N THR A 197 -3.59 1.55 34.70
CA THR A 197 -3.99 2.39 35.84
C THR A 197 -2.80 3.20 36.39
N TRP A 198 -1.62 2.56 36.51
CA TRP A 198 -0.40 3.23 36.95
C TRP A 198 0.10 4.30 35.97
N ALA A 199 -0.08 4.10 34.66
CA ALA A 199 0.29 5.08 33.64
C ALA A 199 -0.62 6.33 33.67
N LEU A 200 -1.90 6.16 34.02
CA LEU A 200 -2.87 7.26 34.14
C LEU A 200 -2.71 8.08 35.43
N GLU A 201 -2.18 7.51 36.51
CA GLU A 201 -1.92 8.23 37.76
C GLU A 201 -0.58 9.01 37.77
N LYS A 202 0.31 8.73 36.82
CA LYS A 202 1.67 9.29 36.74
C LYS A 202 1.86 10.33 35.63
N GLY A 203 0.84 10.59 34.81
CA GLY A 203 0.79 11.66 33.80
C GLY A 203 -0.07 12.83 34.28
#